data_AF-A0A3D2B5M3-F1
#
_entry.id   AF-A0A3D2B5M3-F1
#
_cell.length_a   1.000
_cell.length_b   1.000
_cell.length_c   1.000
_cell.angle_alpha   90.00
_cell.angle_beta   90.00
_cell.angle_gamma   90.00
#
_symmetry.space_group_name_H-M   'P 1'
#
loop_
_entity.id
_entity.type
_entity.pdbx_description
1 polymer ?
#
loop_
_entity_poly.entity_id
_entity_poly.type
_entity_poly.pdbx_seq_one_letter_code
_entity_poly.pdbx_strand_id
1 'polypeptide(L)'
;GKLNTFAPNAKVIHMDIDPAEMNKLRQAHVALQGDLNALLPVLQQPLAIDAWRQHAAAMRREHAWRYDHPGDAIYAPLLLKQLSDRKPADSVVTTDVGQHQMWSAQHMTYTRPENFITSSGLGTMGFGLPAAVGAQVARPDDTVICISGDGSFMMNVQELGTIKRKQLPVKIVL
;
A
#
# COMPACT_ATOMS: atom_id res chain seq x y z
N GLY A 1 -3.32 -2.08 18.71
CA GLY A 1 -4.79 -2.05 18.91
C GLY A 1 -5.19 -3.02 20.00
N LYS A 2 -6.42 -2.97 20.51
CA LYS A 2 -6.92 -3.94 21.51
C LYS A 2 -7.23 -5.27 20.80
N LEU A 3 -6.35 -6.27 20.95
CA LEU A 3 -6.47 -7.55 20.24
C LEU A 3 -7.79 -8.27 20.52
N ASN A 4 -8.25 -8.22 21.77
CA ASN A 4 -9.49 -8.86 22.20
C ASN A 4 -10.76 -8.26 21.55
N THR A 5 -10.67 -7.09 20.93
CA THR A 5 -11.80 -6.46 20.22
C THR A 5 -11.73 -6.67 18.71
N PHE A 6 -10.67 -7.29 18.19
CA PHE A 6 -10.49 -7.50 16.76
C PHE A 6 -11.15 -8.81 16.30
N ALA A 7 -12.25 -8.69 15.55
CA ALA A 7 -13.06 -9.82 15.06
C ALA A 7 -13.36 -10.88 16.15
N PRO A 8 -13.94 -10.48 17.30
CA PRO A 8 -14.07 -11.34 18.49
C PRO A 8 -14.93 -12.59 18.25
N ASN A 9 -15.88 -12.52 17.32
CA ASN A 9 -16.81 -13.60 17.02
C ASN A 9 -16.40 -14.47 15.81
N ALA A 10 -15.22 -14.22 15.22
CA ALA A 10 -14.77 -14.93 14.03
C ALA A 10 -13.94 -16.19 14.37
N LYS A 11 -14.20 -17.28 13.64
CA LYS A 11 -13.24 -18.39 13.54
C LYS A 11 -12.04 -17.94 12.71
N VAL A 12 -10.84 -18.33 13.13
CA VAL A 12 -9.58 -17.84 12.57
C VAL A 12 -8.83 -18.98 11.89
N ILE A 13 -8.57 -18.84 10.61
CA ILE A 13 -7.60 -19.65 9.87
C ILE A 13 -6.37 -18.76 9.67
N HIS A 14 -5.19 -19.22 10.10
CA HIS A 14 -3.93 -18.49 9.94
C HIS A 14 -2.99 -19.28 9.04
N MET A 15 -2.51 -18.64 7.98
CA MET A 15 -1.56 -19.22 7.02
C MET A 15 -0.31 -18.36 7.03
N ASP A 16 0.82 -18.95 7.36
CA ASP A 16 2.11 -18.26 7.38
C ASP A 16 3.24 -19.23 7.02
N ILE A 17 4.29 -18.71 6.37
CA ILE A 17 5.49 -19.49 6.06
C ILE A 17 6.38 -19.62 7.29
N ASP A 18 6.36 -18.61 8.18
CA ASP A 18 7.15 -18.59 9.40
C ASP A 18 6.34 -19.17 10.58
N PRO A 19 6.78 -20.29 11.17
CA PRO A 19 6.11 -20.87 12.33
C PRO A 19 6.11 -19.93 13.55
N ALA A 20 7.04 -18.97 13.65
CA ALA A 20 7.09 -18.02 14.75
C ALA A 20 5.94 -17.00 14.74
N GLU A 21 5.32 -16.76 13.59
CA GLU A 21 4.15 -15.88 13.46
C GLU A 21 2.86 -16.57 13.93
N MET A 22 2.84 -17.91 13.92
CA MET A 22 1.67 -18.68 14.34
C MET A 22 1.35 -18.45 15.81
N ASN A 23 0.11 -18.03 16.08
CA ASN A 23 -0.39 -17.72 17.42
C ASN A 23 0.35 -16.58 18.15
N LYS A 24 1.26 -15.85 17.50
CA LYS A 24 2.05 -14.77 18.12
C LYS A 24 1.18 -13.66 18.72
N LEU A 25 0.17 -13.20 17.96
CA LEU A 25 -0.72 -12.12 18.38
C LEU A 25 -2.16 -12.59 18.66
N ARG A 26 -2.60 -13.66 18.00
CA ARG A 26 -3.96 -14.18 18.14
C ARG A 26 -3.95 -15.69 17.90
N GLN A 27 -4.64 -16.43 18.76
CA GLN A 27 -4.81 -17.87 18.61
C GLN A 27 -5.65 -18.20 17.37
N ALA A 28 -5.11 -19.03 16.49
CA ALA A 28 -5.81 -19.57 15.34
C ALA A 28 -6.61 -20.81 15.72
N HIS A 29 -7.74 -21.03 15.05
CA HIS A 29 -8.51 -22.27 15.17
C HIS A 29 -7.94 -23.35 14.23
N VAL A 30 -7.41 -22.91 13.08
CA VAL A 30 -6.66 -23.75 12.13
C VAL A 30 -5.41 -22.96 11.73
N ALA A 31 -4.25 -23.59 11.85
CA ALA A 31 -2.97 -23.04 11.42
C ALA A 31 -2.41 -23.88 10.26
N LEU A 32 -2.06 -23.24 9.15
CA LEU A 32 -1.47 -23.88 7.98
C LEU A 32 -0.10 -23.27 7.72
N GLN A 33 0.95 -24.00 8.05
CA GLN A 33 2.32 -23.56 7.80
C GLN A 33 2.72 -23.91 6.36
N GLY A 34 3.21 -22.93 5.61
CA GLY A 34 3.77 -23.15 4.27
C GLY A 34 3.61 -21.98 3.32
N ASP A 35 4.01 -22.20 2.06
CA ASP A 35 3.88 -21.20 1.00
C ASP A 35 2.40 -20.97 0.65
N LEU A 36 1.96 -19.72 0.76
CA LEU A 36 0.61 -19.30 0.43
C LEU A 36 0.22 -19.67 -1.01
N ASN A 37 1.14 -19.60 -1.97
CA ASN A 37 0.88 -19.95 -3.37
C ASN A 37 0.58 -21.44 -3.56
N ALA A 38 1.17 -22.30 -2.72
CA ALA A 38 0.89 -23.73 -2.73
C ALA A 38 -0.40 -24.08 -1.97
N LEU A 39 -0.67 -23.36 -0.88
CA LEU A 39 -1.78 -23.66 0.02
C LEU A 39 -3.13 -23.08 -0.44
N LEU A 40 -3.18 -21.90 -1.07
CA LEU A 40 -4.45 -21.29 -1.50
C LEU A 40 -5.26 -22.15 -2.48
N PRO A 41 -4.65 -22.73 -3.55
CA PRO A 41 -5.41 -23.50 -4.53
C PRO A 41 -6.10 -24.74 -3.94
N VAL A 42 -5.49 -25.39 -2.95
CA VAL A 42 -6.06 -26.60 -2.32
C VAL A 42 -7.24 -26.29 -1.38
N LEU A 43 -7.41 -25.03 -0.99
CA LEU A 43 -8.52 -24.58 -0.15
C LEU A 43 -9.72 -24.07 -0.99
N GLN A 44 -9.61 -24.09 -2.31
CA GLN A 44 -10.67 -23.62 -3.18
C GLN A 44 -11.91 -24.50 -3.07
N GLN A 45 -13.04 -23.88 -2.77
CA GLN A 45 -14.33 -24.54 -2.69
C GLN A 45 -15.46 -23.60 -3.11
N PRO A 46 -16.63 -24.13 -3.53
CA PRO A 46 -17.82 -23.32 -3.71
C PRO A 46 -18.21 -22.61 -2.42
N LEU A 47 -18.61 -21.33 -2.51
CA LEU A 47 -19.01 -20.53 -1.35
C LEU A 47 -20.41 -19.96 -1.56
N ALA A 48 -21.32 -20.24 -0.62
CA ALA A 48 -22.64 -19.63 -0.58
C ALA A 48 -22.63 -18.37 0.31
N ILE A 49 -21.95 -17.31 -0.16
CA ILE A 49 -21.71 -16.07 0.63
C ILE A 49 -22.25 -14.80 -0.04
N ASP A 50 -23.19 -14.93 -0.98
CA ASP A 50 -23.67 -13.78 -1.76
C ASP A 50 -24.33 -12.71 -0.89
N ALA A 51 -25.10 -13.10 0.13
CA ALA A 51 -25.66 -12.16 1.11
C ALA A 51 -24.56 -11.34 1.82
N TRP A 52 -23.45 -11.99 2.19
CA TRP A 52 -22.31 -11.31 2.79
C TRP A 52 -21.60 -10.37 1.79
N ARG A 53 -21.43 -10.80 0.53
CA ARG A 53 -20.86 -9.97 -0.54
C ARG A 53 -21.70 -8.71 -0.78
N GLN A 54 -23.02 -8.85 -0.80
CA GLN A 54 -23.96 -7.74 -0.94
C GLN A 54 -23.88 -6.77 0.24
N HIS A 55 -23.82 -7.30 1.48
CA HIS A 55 -23.64 -6.50 2.67
C HIS A 55 -22.32 -5.70 2.63
N ALA A 56 -21.20 -6.33 2.29
CA ALA A 56 -19.91 -5.65 2.14
C ALA A 56 -19.93 -4.58 1.02
N ALA A 57 -20.62 -4.84 -0.09
CA ALA A 57 -20.79 -3.87 -1.17
C ALA A 57 -21.69 -2.69 -0.76
N ALA A 58 -22.69 -2.91 0.09
CA ALA A 58 -23.50 -1.83 0.67
C ALA A 58 -22.66 -0.94 1.60
N MET A 59 -21.93 -1.54 2.55
CA MET A 59 -21.03 -0.80 3.45
C MET A 59 -19.97 0.01 2.68
N ARG A 60 -19.40 -0.55 1.61
CA ARG A 60 -18.43 0.16 0.76
C ARG A 60 -19.04 1.39 0.10
N ARG A 61 -20.31 1.33 -0.32
CA ARG A 61 -21.01 2.47 -0.91
C ARG A 61 -21.36 3.53 0.13
N GLU A 62 -21.84 3.09 1.29
CA GLU A 62 -22.22 3.98 2.40
C GLU A 62 -21.02 4.76 2.95
N HIS A 63 -19.86 4.10 3.09
CA HIS A 63 -18.64 4.69 3.63
C HIS A 63 -17.60 5.01 2.55
N ALA A 64 -18.05 5.27 1.33
CA ALA A 64 -17.15 5.64 0.24
C ALA A 64 -16.42 6.95 0.55
N TRP A 65 -15.17 7.05 0.09
CA TRP A 65 -14.41 8.30 0.17
C TRP A 65 -15.15 9.42 -0.56
N ARG A 66 -15.20 10.59 0.09
CA ARG A 66 -15.68 11.82 -0.52
C ARG A 66 -14.50 12.75 -0.79
N TYR A 67 -14.55 13.42 -1.94
CA TYR A 67 -13.50 14.34 -2.38
C TYR A 67 -14.04 15.75 -2.65
N ASP A 68 -15.19 16.08 -2.07
CA ASP A 68 -15.88 17.36 -2.16
C ASP A 68 -15.40 18.36 -1.09
N HIS A 69 -14.07 18.48 -0.95
CA HIS A 69 -13.47 19.42 -0.01
C HIS A 69 -13.79 20.87 -0.43
N PRO A 70 -14.25 21.74 0.48
CA PRO A 70 -14.56 23.14 0.15
C PRO A 70 -13.31 23.99 -0.09
N GLY A 71 -13.40 24.97 -0.99
CA GLY A 71 -12.33 25.94 -1.27
C GLY A 71 -11.41 25.56 -2.44
N ASP A 72 -10.48 26.45 -2.77
CA ASP A 72 -9.64 26.36 -3.98
C ASP A 72 -8.23 25.80 -3.71
N ALA A 73 -7.91 25.48 -2.45
CA ALA A 73 -6.63 24.93 -2.07
C ALA A 73 -6.48 23.46 -2.54
N ILE A 74 -5.24 23.02 -2.75
CA ILE A 74 -4.96 21.63 -3.12
C ILE A 74 -5.35 20.71 -1.97
N TYR A 75 -6.35 19.87 -2.20
CA TYR A 75 -6.72 18.79 -1.29
C TYR A 75 -5.95 17.51 -1.65
N ALA A 76 -4.96 17.14 -0.82
CA ALA A 76 -4.01 16.05 -1.12
C ALA A 76 -4.69 14.70 -1.46
N PRO A 77 -5.72 14.22 -0.73
CA PRO A 77 -6.49 13.03 -1.13
C PRO A 77 -7.07 13.09 -2.54
N LEU A 78 -7.66 14.23 -2.93
CA LEU A 78 -8.19 14.40 -4.29
C LEU A 78 -7.07 14.42 -5.33
N LEU A 79 -5.96 15.11 -5.05
CA LEU A 79 -4.78 15.12 -5.91
C LEU A 79 -4.25 13.69 -6.16
N LEU A 80 -4.07 12.90 -5.09
CA LEU A 80 -3.56 11.54 -5.19
C LEU A 80 -4.54 10.60 -5.90
N LYS A 81 -5.86 10.77 -5.67
CA LYS A 81 -6.89 10.06 -6.43
C LYS A 81 -6.81 10.37 -7.91
N GLN A 82 -6.72 11.65 -8.25
CA GLN A 82 -6.62 12.12 -9.63
C GLN A 82 -5.33 11.67 -10.32
N LEU A 83 -4.21 11.64 -9.60
CA LEU A 83 -2.94 11.11 -10.07
C LEU A 83 -3.05 9.59 -10.31
N SER A 84 -3.66 8.87 -9.37
CA SER A 84 -3.87 7.43 -9.49
C SER A 84 -4.74 7.05 -10.69
N ASP A 85 -5.74 7.87 -11.02
CA ASP A 85 -6.62 7.62 -12.18
C ASP A 85 -5.93 7.88 -13.52
N ARG A 86 -4.87 8.69 -13.52
CA ARG A 86 -4.15 9.12 -14.74
C ARG A 86 -2.82 8.44 -14.95
N LYS A 87 -2.19 7.90 -13.89
CA LYS A 87 -0.91 7.21 -14.01
C LYS A 87 -1.08 5.92 -14.83
N PRO A 88 -0.05 5.51 -15.59
CA PRO A 88 -0.01 4.18 -16.19
C PRO A 88 -0.26 3.04 -15.18
N ALA A 89 -0.86 1.94 -15.64
CA ALA A 89 -1.22 0.81 -14.78
C ALA A 89 0.01 0.13 -14.15
N ASP A 90 1.13 0.13 -14.86
CA ASP A 90 2.42 -0.43 -14.49
C ASP A 90 3.29 0.50 -13.62
N SER A 91 2.84 1.73 -13.35
CA SER A 91 3.61 2.70 -12.57
C SER A 91 3.96 2.19 -11.17
N VAL A 92 5.20 2.43 -10.74
CA VAL A 92 5.66 2.20 -9.38
C VAL A 92 5.49 3.47 -8.57
N VAL A 93 4.91 3.34 -7.39
CA VAL A 93 4.79 4.43 -6.42
C VAL A 93 5.62 4.09 -5.21
N THR A 94 6.59 4.95 -4.91
CA THR A 94 7.30 4.91 -3.63
C THR A 94 6.75 5.98 -2.72
N THR A 95 6.81 5.76 -1.41
CA THR A 95 6.42 6.78 -0.45
C THR A 95 7.43 6.91 0.66
N ASP A 96 7.54 8.13 1.17
CA ASP A 96 8.06 8.35 2.50
C ASP A 96 7.02 8.01 3.58
N VAL A 97 7.30 8.38 4.83
CA VAL A 97 6.49 8.05 6.00
C VAL A 97 5.79 9.30 6.54
N GLY A 98 4.49 9.19 6.83
CA GLY A 98 3.67 10.27 7.37
C GLY A 98 2.24 10.27 6.82
N GLN A 99 1.58 11.43 6.83
CA GLN A 99 0.21 11.55 6.31
C GLN A 99 0.12 11.20 4.81
N HIS A 100 1.08 11.66 4.01
CA HIS A 100 1.17 11.37 2.57
C HIS A 100 1.30 9.86 2.28
N GLN A 101 1.95 9.10 3.16
CA GLN A 101 2.03 7.64 3.09
C GLN A 101 0.63 7.01 3.18
N MET A 102 -0.13 7.42 4.19
CA MET A 102 -1.48 6.90 4.43
C MET A 102 -2.43 7.33 3.31
N TRP A 103 -2.36 8.59 2.86
CA TRP A 103 -3.18 9.05 1.75
C TRP A 103 -2.86 8.33 0.44
N SER A 104 -1.59 8.02 0.18
CA SER A 104 -1.21 7.21 -0.99
C SER A 104 -1.84 5.83 -0.90
N ALA A 105 -1.70 5.16 0.25
CA ALA A 105 -2.30 3.83 0.48
C ALA A 105 -3.85 3.82 0.43
N GLN A 106 -4.50 4.93 0.81
CA GLN A 106 -5.96 5.03 0.87
C GLN A 106 -6.62 5.49 -0.44
N HIS A 107 -5.96 6.38 -1.19
CA HIS A 107 -6.56 7.10 -2.33
C HIS A 107 -5.96 6.73 -3.68
N MET A 108 -4.86 5.97 -3.72
CA MET A 108 -4.30 5.42 -4.96
C MET A 108 -4.61 3.94 -5.13
N THR A 109 -4.53 3.47 -6.38
CA THR A 109 -4.71 2.07 -6.77
C THR A 109 -3.47 1.55 -7.48
N TYR A 110 -3.07 0.33 -7.13
CA TYR A 110 -1.87 -0.34 -7.61
C TYR A 110 -2.26 -1.65 -8.28
N THR A 111 -1.85 -1.83 -9.54
CA THR A 111 -2.25 -3.01 -10.35
C THR A 111 -1.56 -4.28 -9.89
N ARG A 112 -0.30 -4.17 -9.44
CA ARG A 112 0.53 -5.30 -9.01
C ARG A 112 1.05 -5.05 -7.59
N PRO A 113 1.21 -6.08 -6.75
CA PRO A 113 1.69 -5.93 -5.37
C PRO A 113 3.00 -5.15 -5.25
N GLU A 114 3.93 -5.37 -6.18
CA GLU A 114 5.24 -4.73 -6.25
C GLU A 114 5.23 -3.26 -6.74
N ASN A 115 4.08 -2.74 -7.16
CA ASN A 115 3.95 -1.35 -7.63
C ASN A 115 3.82 -0.34 -6.48
N PHE A 116 3.73 -0.79 -5.22
CA PHE A 116 3.67 0.09 -4.06
C PHE A 116 4.80 -0.23 -3.08
N ILE A 117 5.75 0.68 -2.94
CA ILE A 117 6.96 0.48 -2.15
C ILE A 117 7.01 1.53 -1.03
N THR A 118 6.80 1.09 0.20
CA THR A 118 6.77 1.98 1.38
C THR A 118 7.46 1.32 2.56
N SER A 119 8.09 2.13 3.42
CA SER A 119 8.57 1.66 4.72
C SER A 119 7.43 1.62 5.74
N SER A 120 6.95 0.42 6.08
CA SER A 120 5.86 0.24 7.05
C SER A 120 6.37 -0.18 8.43
N GLY A 121 7.00 -1.36 8.55
CA GLY A 121 7.32 -1.96 9.85
C GLY A 121 8.18 -1.08 10.77
N LEU A 122 9.28 -0.54 10.23
CA LEU A 122 10.15 0.41 10.96
C LEU A 122 9.69 1.86 10.82
N GLY A 123 8.96 2.20 9.75
CA GLY A 123 8.48 3.57 9.54
C GLY A 123 9.61 4.59 9.30
N THR A 124 10.65 4.24 8.54
CA THR A 124 11.81 5.10 8.27
C THR A 124 11.47 6.24 7.31
N MET A 125 11.58 7.48 7.78
CA MET A 125 11.53 8.69 6.95
C MET A 125 12.79 8.82 6.07
N GLY A 126 12.66 9.43 4.89
CA GLY A 126 13.73 9.54 3.89
C GLY A 126 13.89 8.30 3.01
N PHE A 127 13.01 7.31 3.15
CA PHE A 127 13.00 6.08 2.37
C PHE A 127 12.54 6.30 0.91
N GLY A 128 11.57 7.18 0.69
CA GLY A 128 10.84 7.29 -0.59
C GLY A 128 11.72 7.59 -1.79
N LEU A 129 12.60 8.59 -1.66
CA LEU A 129 13.47 9.05 -2.75
C LEU A 129 14.54 8.03 -3.17
N PRO A 130 15.37 7.45 -2.27
CA PRO A 130 16.31 6.39 -2.65
C PRO A 130 15.59 5.12 -3.13
N ALA A 131 14.42 4.79 -2.58
CA ALA A 131 13.61 3.68 -3.10
C ALA A 131 13.16 3.94 -4.55
N ALA A 132 12.78 5.17 -4.90
CA ALA A 132 12.41 5.54 -6.27
C ALA A 132 13.60 5.41 -7.24
N VAL A 133 14.81 5.77 -6.79
CA VAL A 133 16.04 5.53 -7.57
C VAL A 133 16.22 4.06 -7.87
N GLY A 134 16.13 3.19 -6.84
CA GLY A 134 16.24 1.74 -7.02
C GLY A 134 15.17 1.17 -7.95
N ALA A 135 13.91 1.59 -7.77
CA ALA A 135 12.80 1.16 -8.60
C ALA A 135 12.99 1.57 -10.07
N GLN A 136 13.41 2.81 -10.34
CA GLN A 136 13.62 3.29 -11.71
C GLN A 136 14.78 2.59 -12.41
N VAL A 137 15.83 2.23 -11.66
CA VAL A 137 16.94 1.43 -12.21
C VAL A 137 16.49 0.00 -12.53
N ALA A 138 15.66 -0.61 -11.69
CA ALA A 138 15.14 -1.96 -11.92
C ALA A 138 14.07 -2.03 -13.02
N ARG A 139 13.34 -0.93 -13.23
CA ARG A 139 12.22 -0.82 -14.17
C ARG A 139 12.39 0.42 -15.06
N PRO A 140 13.33 0.39 -16.02
CA PRO A 140 13.76 1.57 -16.78
C PRO A 140 12.65 2.18 -17.64
N ASP A 141 11.72 1.36 -18.13
CA ASP A 141 10.63 1.79 -19.02
C ASP A 141 9.35 2.19 -18.28
N ASP A 142 9.27 1.90 -16.98
CA ASP A 142 8.09 2.18 -16.17
C ASP A 142 8.16 3.58 -15.56
N THR A 143 6.98 4.18 -15.35
CA THR A 143 6.85 5.43 -14.62
C THR A 143 7.04 5.20 -13.12
N VAL A 144 8.04 5.85 -12.52
CA VAL A 144 8.26 5.84 -11.07
C VAL A 144 7.89 7.19 -10.46
N ILE A 145 7.01 7.14 -9.45
CA ILE A 145 6.49 8.32 -8.74
C ILE A 145 6.84 8.20 -7.25
N CYS A 146 7.59 9.16 -6.72
CA CYS A 146 7.88 9.30 -5.30
C CYS A 146 6.88 10.29 -4.68
N ILE A 147 5.99 9.81 -3.81
CA ILE A 147 5.13 10.67 -2.99
C ILE A 147 5.83 10.91 -1.65
N SER A 148 6.26 12.14 -1.41
CA SER A 148 7.04 12.51 -0.23
C SER A 148 6.36 13.62 0.57
N GLY A 149 6.65 13.67 1.86
CA GLY A 149 6.46 14.87 2.66
C GLY A 149 7.76 15.67 2.72
N ASP A 150 7.68 16.96 3.00
CA ASP A 150 8.80 17.89 3.14
C ASP A 150 9.85 17.41 4.15
N GLY A 151 9.43 17.00 5.35
CA GLY A 151 10.34 16.54 6.40
C GLY A 151 11.12 15.29 5.99
N SER A 152 10.45 14.31 5.36
CA SER A 152 11.09 13.08 4.91
C SER A 152 11.98 13.31 3.68
N PHE A 153 11.54 14.15 2.74
CA PHE A 153 12.30 14.51 1.55
C PHE A 153 13.67 15.08 1.92
N MET A 154 13.69 16.00 2.89
CA MET A 154 14.91 16.66 3.34
C MET A 154 15.94 15.72 3.95
N MET A 155 15.54 14.54 4.47
CA MET A 155 16.48 13.58 5.04
C MET A 155 17.43 12.98 4.01
N ASN A 156 16.95 12.80 2.77
CA ASN A 156 17.74 12.17 1.69
C ASN A 156 17.74 12.99 0.39
N VAL A 157 17.56 14.31 0.46
CA VAL A 157 17.52 15.22 -0.70
C VAL A 157 18.80 15.16 -1.55
N GLN A 158 19.93 14.72 -0.99
CA GLN A 158 21.18 14.52 -1.74
C GLN A 158 21.04 13.51 -2.90
N GLU A 159 20.04 12.61 -2.86
CA GLU A 159 19.78 11.65 -3.95
C GLU A 159 19.28 12.31 -5.24
N LEU A 160 18.87 13.59 -5.20
CA LEU A 160 18.68 14.37 -6.43
C LEU A 160 19.96 14.42 -7.29
N GLY A 161 21.14 14.40 -6.65
CA GLY A 161 22.42 14.28 -7.34
C GLY A 161 22.55 12.95 -8.10
N THR A 162 22.11 11.85 -7.48
CA THR A 162 22.07 10.52 -8.11
C THR A 162 21.11 10.51 -9.30
N ILE A 163 19.87 10.98 -9.09
CA ILE A 163 18.84 11.08 -10.14
C ILE A 163 19.36 11.85 -11.34
N LYS A 164 19.99 13.02 -11.11
CA LYS A 164 20.53 13.85 -12.19
C LYS A 164 21.70 13.17 -12.92
N ARG A 165 22.67 12.60 -12.18
CA ARG A 165 23.85 11.92 -12.77
C ARG A 165 23.48 10.70 -13.60
N LYS A 166 22.45 9.97 -13.17
CA LYS A 166 21.94 8.77 -13.85
C LYS A 166 20.81 9.06 -14.85
N GLN A 167 20.41 10.33 -14.98
CA GLN A 167 19.33 10.79 -15.84
C GLN A 167 18.02 10.00 -15.64
N LEU A 168 17.72 9.65 -14.39
CA LEU A 168 16.55 8.84 -14.06
C LEU A 168 15.27 9.69 -14.17
N PRO A 169 14.23 9.23 -14.90
CA PRO A 169 13.03 10.02 -15.14
C PRO A 169 12.02 10.01 -13.96
N VAL A 170 12.50 9.88 -12.72
CA VAL A 170 11.68 9.82 -11.49
C VAL A 170 10.82 11.07 -11.36
N LYS A 171 9.52 10.89 -11.07
CA LYS A 171 8.58 11.98 -10.76
C LYS A 171 8.47 12.12 -9.25
N ILE A 172 8.59 13.34 -8.73
CA ILE A 172 8.50 13.61 -7.29
C ILE A 172 7.26 14.46 -7.06
N VAL A 173 6.37 14.01 -6.18
CA VAL A 173 5.23 14.76 -5.67
C VAL A 173 5.52 15.03 -4.19
N LEU A 174 5.71 16.30 -3.87
CA LEU A 174 6.06 16.78 -2.53
C LEU A 174 4.88 17.53 -1.90
#